data_AF-A0A3D0TRZ9-F1
#
_entry.id   AF-A0A3D0TRZ9-F1
#
_cell.length_a   1.000
_cell.length_b   1.000
_cell.length_c   1.000
_cell.angle_alpha   90.00
_cell.angle_beta   90.00
_cell.angle_gamma   90.00
#
_symmetry.space_group_name_H-M   'P 1'
#
loop_
_entity.id
_entity.type
_entity.pdbx_description
1 polymer ?
#
loop_
_entity_poly.entity_id
_entity_poly.type
_entity_poly.pdbx_seq_one_letter_code
_entity_poly.pdbx_strand_id
1 'polypeptide(L)'
;LRLANCRLPRRSADDFRVALSLLPSTNCTPQTAPPGTSNHEAGLAVDFTCGGTDPIGRSSRCYRWLLRRGHEFGFYNFVSEPWHWSTDGR
;
A
#
# COMPACT_ATOMS: atom_id res chain seq x y z
N LEU A 1 9.55 -1.46 -3.94
CA LEU A 1 8.74 -0.34 -3.41
C LEU A 1 8.58 0.72 -4.49
N ARG A 2 7.35 1.11 -4.84
CA ARG A 2 7.13 2.38 -5.55
C ARG A 2 7.33 3.50 -4.53
N LEU A 3 8.16 4.48 -4.86
CA LEU A 3 8.28 5.67 -4.03
C LEU A 3 6.98 6.45 -4.13
N ALA A 4 6.37 6.72 -2.98
CA ALA A 4 5.20 7.57 -2.89
C ALA A 4 5.60 9.03 -3.14
N ASN A 5 4.88 9.70 -4.03
CA ASN A 5 5.02 11.15 -4.23
C ASN A 5 3.92 11.86 -3.44
N CYS A 6 4.30 12.57 -2.37
CA CYS A 6 3.38 13.26 -1.48
C CYS A 6 3.42 14.78 -1.67
N ARG A 7 2.25 15.42 -1.78
CA ARG A 7 2.14 16.88 -1.85
C ARG A 7 2.08 17.47 -0.44
N LEU A 8 3.21 18.01 0.01
CA LEU A 8 3.31 18.69 1.30
C LEU A 8 2.63 20.08 1.23
N PRO A 9 1.83 20.48 2.24
CA PRO A 9 1.38 21.85 2.37
C PRO A 9 2.59 22.75 2.64
N ARG A 10 2.65 23.92 1.99
CA ARG A 10 3.69 24.92 2.26
C ARG A 10 3.45 25.55 3.64
N ARG A 11 4.10 25.05 4.69
CA ARG A 11 4.31 25.77 5.95
C ARG A 11 5.75 25.57 6.45
N SER A 12 6.19 26.53 7.27
CA SER A 12 7.54 26.64 7.84
C SER A 12 7.98 25.34 8.50
N ALA A 13 9.29 25.12 8.51
CA ALA A 13 10.00 23.89 8.84
C ALA A 13 9.87 23.44 10.32
N ASP A 14 8.65 23.24 10.79
CA ASP A 14 8.38 22.50 12.01
C ASP A 14 8.32 21.00 11.67
N ASP A 15 9.05 20.22 12.47
CA ASP A 15 9.47 18.81 12.30
C ASP A 15 8.81 18.04 11.14
N PHE A 16 9.59 17.76 10.09
CA PHE A 16 9.19 17.00 8.90
C PHE A 16 8.49 15.68 9.25
N ARG A 17 8.85 15.06 10.39
CA ARG A 17 8.21 13.82 10.87
C ARG A 17 6.77 14.05 11.30
N VAL A 18 6.50 15.11 12.04
CA VAL A 18 5.16 15.50 12.48
C VAL A 18 4.31 15.93 11.27
N ALA A 19 4.92 16.64 10.32
CA ALA A 19 4.24 17.00 9.09
C ALA A 19 3.79 15.74 8.32
N LEU A 20 4.64 14.72 8.18
CA LEU A 20 4.32 13.49 7.44
C LEU A 20 3.26 12.62 8.14
N SER A 21 3.28 12.50 9.47
CA SER A 21 2.30 11.70 10.23
C SER A 21 0.88 12.29 10.19
N LEU A 22 0.75 13.59 9.92
CA LEU A 22 -0.53 14.29 9.84
C LEU A 22 -1.04 14.46 8.41
N LEU A 23 -0.27 14.04 7.39
CA LEU A 23 -0.73 14.11 6.00
C LEU A 23 -1.82 13.08 5.72
N PRO A 24 -2.97 13.49 5.17
CA PRO A 24 -3.95 12.53 4.66
C PRO A 24 -3.32 11.65 3.56
N SER A 25 -3.63 10.36 3.56
CA SER A 25 -3.09 9.40 2.57
C SER A 25 -3.40 9.80 1.12
N THR A 26 -4.51 10.51 0.91
CA THR A 26 -4.95 11.09 -0.37
C THR A 26 -4.00 12.14 -0.94
N ASN A 27 -3.09 12.71 -0.15
CA ASN A 27 -2.09 13.65 -0.62
C ASN A 27 -0.88 12.97 -1.29
N CYS A 28 -0.80 11.66 -1.21
CA CYS A 28 0.24 10.86 -1.84
C CYS A 28 -0.32 10.10 -3.05
N THR A 29 0.54 9.86 -4.03
CA THR A 29 0.23 8.96 -5.16
C THR A 29 1.32 7.90 -5.28
N PRO A 30 0.98 6.59 -5.14
CA PRO A 30 -0.32 6.07 -4.69
C PRO A 30 -0.69 6.50 -3.26
N GLN A 31 -1.94 6.26 -2.84
CA GLN A 31 -2.37 6.61 -1.48
C GLN A 31 -1.46 5.91 -0.47
N THR A 32 -0.88 6.66 0.46
CA THR A 32 0.14 6.14 1.36
C THR A 32 -0.29 6.37 2.79
N ALA A 33 -0.35 5.31 3.59
CA ALA A 33 -0.71 5.42 4.99
C ALA A 33 0.31 6.30 5.75
N PRO A 34 -0.14 7.15 6.69
CA PRO A 34 0.76 7.83 7.61
C PRO A 34 1.70 6.83 8.33
N PRO A 35 2.96 7.22 8.63
CA PRO A 35 3.85 6.39 9.43
C PRO A 35 3.22 5.94 10.75
N GLY A 36 3.45 4.69 11.14
CA GLY A 36 2.87 4.07 12.34
C GLY A 36 1.46 3.52 12.16
N THR A 37 0.88 3.59 10.96
CA THR A 37 -0.50 3.14 10.68
C THR A 37 -0.61 2.09 9.59
N SER A 38 0.52 1.64 9.02
CA SER A 38 0.54 0.73 7.87
C SER A 38 0.65 -0.74 8.29
N ASN A 39 -0.14 -1.61 7.66
CA ASN A 39 0.01 -3.06 7.82
C ASN A 39 1.39 -3.59 7.37
N HIS A 40 2.09 -2.89 6.47
CA HIS A 40 3.46 -3.24 6.07
C HIS A 40 4.44 -3.09 7.24
N GLU A 41 4.26 -2.07 8.10
CA GLU A 41 5.13 -1.85 9.27
C GLU A 41 4.94 -2.94 10.32
N ALA A 42 3.71 -3.45 10.46
CA ALA A 42 3.37 -4.55 11.36
C ALA A 42 3.77 -5.94 10.81
N GLY A 43 4.26 -6.03 9.57
CA GLY A 43 4.54 -7.31 8.90
C GLY A 43 3.28 -8.10 8.53
N LEU A 44 2.14 -7.42 8.38
CA LEU A 44 0.83 -8.02 8.09
C LEU A 44 0.37 -7.81 6.64
N ALA A 45 1.16 -7.12 5.82
CA ALA A 45 0.87 -6.87 4.41
C ALA A 45 2.04 -7.23 3.49
N VAL A 46 1.72 -7.55 2.23
CA VAL A 46 2.66 -7.85 1.15
C VAL A 46 2.17 -7.19 -0.14
N ASP A 47 3.09 -6.52 -0.83
CA ASP A 47 2.88 -6.01 -2.19
C ASP A 47 3.41 -7.03 -3.20
N PHE A 48 2.52 -7.70 -3.92
CA PHE A 48 2.89 -8.76 -4.85
C PHE A 48 3.29 -8.23 -6.23
N THR A 49 4.32 -8.85 -6.82
CA THR A 49 4.67 -8.73 -8.24
C THR A 49 4.40 -10.05 -8.96
N CYS A 50 4.33 -10.01 -10.30
CA CYS A 50 4.17 -11.23 -11.11
C CYS A 50 5.27 -11.29 -12.16
N GLY A 51 6.28 -12.15 -11.93
CA GLY A 51 7.48 -12.19 -12.76
C GLY A 51 8.59 -11.22 -12.34
N GLY A 52 8.48 -10.61 -11.16
CA GLY A 52 9.58 -9.89 -10.50
C GLY A 52 9.81 -8.43 -10.90
N THR A 53 9.11 -7.92 -11.91
CA THR A 53 9.26 -6.52 -12.37
C THR A 53 8.16 -5.61 -11.83
N ASP A 54 6.92 -5.83 -12.25
CA ASP A 54 5.82 -4.91 -11.96
C ASP A 54 4.88 -5.44 -10.85
N PRO A 55 4.34 -4.54 -10.01
CA PRO A 55 3.23 -4.87 -9.12
C PRO A 55 2.08 -5.49 -9.92
N ILE A 56 1.40 -6.46 -9.33
CA ILE A 56 0.27 -7.08 -10.01
C ILE A 56 -0.84 -6.07 -10.30
N GLY A 57 -1.29 -6.04 -11.55
CA GLY A 57 -2.51 -5.36 -11.96
C GLY A 57 -3.71 -6.29 -11.98
N ARG A 58 -4.93 -5.72 -12.02
CA ARG A 58 -6.19 -6.50 -12.03
C ARG A 58 -6.31 -7.49 -13.19
N SER A 59 -5.69 -7.18 -14.34
CA SER A 59 -5.69 -8.06 -15.52
C SER A 59 -4.69 -9.21 -15.43
N SER A 60 -3.72 -9.14 -14.50
CA SER A 60 -2.66 -10.13 -14.38
C SER A 60 -3.18 -11.51 -13.98
N ARG A 61 -2.47 -12.56 -14.41
CA ARG A 61 -2.77 -13.94 -14.01
C ARG A 61 -2.58 -14.16 -12.50
N CYS A 62 -1.57 -13.51 -11.91
CA CYS A 62 -1.26 -13.61 -10.48
C CYS A 62 -2.36 -12.96 -9.63
N TYR A 63 -2.84 -11.76 -9.99
CA TYR A 63 -3.98 -11.13 -9.30
C TYR A 63 -5.23 -12.02 -9.34
N ARG A 64 -5.57 -12.56 -10.52
CA ARG A 64 -6.72 -13.46 -10.68
C ARG A 64 -6.58 -14.73 -9.84
N TRP A 65 -5.37 -15.26 -9.67
CA TRP A 65 -5.13 -16.42 -8.81
C TRP A 65 -5.29 -16.05 -7.33
N LEU A 66 -4.66 -14.96 -6.87
CA LEU A 66 -4.79 -14.48 -5.49
C LEU A 66 -6.24 -14.13 -5.14
N LEU A 67 -7.00 -13.56 -6.05
CA LEU A 67 -8.43 -13.29 -5.83
C LEU A 67 -9.25 -14.53 -5.56
N ARG A 68 -8.88 -15.67 -6.17
CA ARG A 68 -9.58 -16.93 -5.95
C ARG A 68 -9.05 -17.72 -4.76
N ARG A 69 -7.75 -17.63 -4.47
CA ARG A 69 -7.04 -18.54 -3.55
C ARG A 69 -6.40 -17.86 -2.35
N GLY A 70 -6.21 -16.54 -2.37
CA GLY A 70 -5.45 -15.80 -1.34
C GLY A 70 -6.01 -15.98 0.06
N HIS A 71 -7.34 -16.03 0.19
CA HIS A 71 -8.02 -16.24 1.47
C HIS A 71 -7.67 -17.60 2.12
N GLU A 72 -7.36 -18.63 1.34
CA GLU A 72 -6.92 -19.94 1.84
C GLU A 72 -5.58 -19.84 2.59
N PHE A 73 -4.81 -18.79 2.32
CA PHE A 73 -3.53 -18.49 2.94
C PHE A 73 -3.60 -17.26 3.87
N GLY A 74 -4.80 -16.79 4.20
CA GLY A 74 -5.00 -15.64 5.09
C GLY A 74 -4.70 -14.28 4.44
N PHE A 75 -4.68 -14.18 3.11
CA PHE A 75 -4.46 -12.92 2.40
C PHE A 75 -5.74 -12.40 1.75
N TYR A 76 -6.04 -11.12 1.99
CA TYR A 76 -7.19 -10.41 1.47
C TYR A 76 -6.72 -9.13 0.75
N ASN A 77 -7.29 -8.84 -0.42
CA ASN A 77 -6.88 -7.70 -1.22
C ASN A 77 -7.45 -6.39 -0.67
N PHE A 78 -6.60 -5.37 -0.56
CA PHE A 78 -7.08 -4.01 -0.48
C PHE A 78 -7.56 -3.55 -1.85
N VAL A 79 -8.86 -3.31 -1.99
CA VAL A 79 -9.48 -3.15 -3.32
C VAL A 79 -8.90 -1.99 -4.11
N SER A 80 -8.50 -0.88 -3.48
CA SER A 80 -7.92 0.27 -4.18
C SER A 80 -6.55 -0.03 -4.80
N GLU A 81 -5.83 -1.01 -4.27
CA GLU A 81 -4.47 -1.36 -4.67
C GLU A 81 -4.37 -2.86 -5.00
N PRO A 82 -4.49 -3.25 -6.28
CA PRO A 82 -4.51 -4.65 -6.69
C PRO A 82 -3.28 -5.46 -6.25
N TRP A 83 -2.15 -4.79 -6.01
CA TRP A 83 -0.91 -5.40 -5.53
C TRP A 83 -0.85 -5.61 -4.03
N HIS A 84 -1.64 -4.89 -3.24
CA HIS A 84 -1.58 -4.92 -1.78
C HIS A 84 -2.51 -5.99 -1.21
N TRP A 85 -1.94 -6.90 -0.44
CA TRP A 85 -2.66 -7.99 0.22
C TRP A 85 -2.24 -8.06 1.67
N SER A 86 -3.20 -8.18 2.57
CA SER A 86 -2.97 -8.18 4.01
C SER A 86 -3.83 -9.21 4.71
N THR A 87 -3.56 -9.44 6.00
CA THR A 87 -4.34 -10.39 6.82
C THR A 87 -5.76 -9.93 7.09
N ASP A 88 -6.08 -8.66 6.87
CA ASP A 88 -7.39 -8.06 7.13
C ASP A 88 -8.00 -7.30 5.93
N GLY A 89 -7.30 -7.23 4.80
CA GLY A 89 -7.78 -6.57 3.58
C GLY A 89 -7.68 -5.05 3.62
N ARG A 90 -6.90 -4.49 4.54
CA ARG A 90 -6.60 -3.06 4.66
C ARG A 90 -5.16 -2.74 4.29
#